data_AF-A0A7S3N4D3-F1
#
_entry.id   AF-A0A7S3N4D3-F1
#
_cell.length_a   1.000
_cell.length_b   1.000
_cell.length_c   1.000
_cell.angle_alpha   90.00
_cell.angle_beta   90.00
_cell.angle_gamma   90.00
#
_symmetry.space_group_name_H-M   'P 1'
#
loop_
_entity.id
_entity.type
_entity.pdbx_description
1 polymer ?
#
loop_
_entity_poly.entity_id
_entity_poly.type
_entity_poly.pdbx_seq_one_letter_code
_entity_poly.pdbx_strand_id
1 'polypeptide(L)'
;LQLSHISGEINWGEALELIKYEGFYMFGGRTQFGDALSDLTVIQVHQDKKTRKAKFRIVKPMIKGKQPPPRYSHSSTYFPNLSLVAIFGGRNDSMGTHSILDDLWVIK
;
A
#
# COMPACT_ATOMS: atom_id res chain seq x y z
N LEU A 1 9.87 -29.98 -25.37
CA LEU A 1 10.07 -29.19 -24.14
C LEU A 1 8.69 -28.80 -23.61
N GLN A 2 8.24 -29.45 -22.55
CA GLN A 2 6.90 -29.26 -21.99
C GLN A 2 6.97 -28.08 -21.00
N LEU A 3 6.18 -27.03 -21.25
CA LEU A 3 6.16 -25.78 -20.46
C LEU A 3 5.89 -25.98 -18.95
N SER A 4 5.36 -27.13 -18.56
CA SER A 4 5.09 -27.53 -17.18
C SER A 4 6.33 -27.69 -16.30
N HIS A 5 7.53 -27.78 -16.88
CA HIS A 5 8.79 -27.92 -16.11
C HIS A 5 9.51 -26.60 -15.83
N ILE A 6 9.01 -25.46 -16.34
CA ILE A 6 9.66 -24.14 -16.17
C ILE A 6 8.84 -23.23 -15.24
N SER A 7 7.52 -23.36 -15.22
CA SER A 7 6.70 -22.75 -14.18
C SER A 7 6.47 -23.79 -13.09
N GLY A 8 7.12 -23.64 -11.92
CA GLY A 8 6.63 -24.31 -10.71
C GLY A 8 5.12 -24.07 -10.63
N GLU A 9 4.36 -25.15 -10.46
CA GLU A 9 2.90 -25.12 -10.51
C GLU A 9 2.39 -23.94 -9.69
N ILE A 10 1.74 -22.99 -10.36
CA ILE A 10 1.07 -21.89 -9.66
C ILE A 10 -0.03 -22.55 -8.84
N ASN A 11 0.18 -22.65 -7.53
CA ASN A 11 -0.84 -23.09 -6.61
C ASN A 11 -1.92 -22.00 -6.55
N TRP A 12 -2.95 -22.14 -7.37
CA TRP A 12 -4.08 -21.22 -7.40
C TRP A 12 -4.78 -21.09 -6.04
N GLY A 13 -4.60 -22.06 -5.13
CA GLY A 13 -5.05 -21.97 -3.74
C GLY A 13 -4.33 -20.90 -2.91
N GLU A 14 -3.02 -20.71 -3.10
CA GLU A 14 -2.29 -19.60 -2.47
C GLU A 14 -2.64 -18.25 -3.12
N ALA A 15 -2.87 -18.22 -4.43
CA ALA A 15 -3.23 -17.02 -5.18
C ALA A 15 -4.54 -16.37 -4.72
N LEU A 16 -5.48 -17.15 -4.16
CA LEU A 16 -6.74 -16.67 -3.61
C LEU A 16 -6.57 -15.87 -2.31
N GLU A 17 -5.42 -15.94 -1.63
CA GLU A 17 -5.12 -15.15 -0.44
C GLU A 17 -4.35 -13.84 -0.73
N LEU A 18 -3.91 -13.63 -1.97
CA LEU A 18 -2.89 -12.62 -2.29
C LEU A 18 -3.41 -11.19 -2.50
N ILE A 19 -4.72 -10.95 -2.39
CA ILE A 19 -5.29 -9.59 -2.38
C ILE A 19 -6.47 -9.54 -1.42
N LYS A 20 -6.22 -9.21 -0.14
CA LYS A 20 -7.29 -9.05 0.86
C LYS A 20 -8.20 -7.86 0.56
N TYR A 21 -7.66 -6.82 -0.09
CA TYR A 21 -8.40 -5.64 -0.51
C TYR A 21 -7.93 -5.18 -1.90
N GLU A 22 -8.74 -5.38 -2.93
CA GLU A 22 -8.50 -4.79 -4.24
C GLU A 22 -8.61 -3.26 -4.14
N GLY A 23 -7.61 -2.54 -4.65
CA GLY A 23 -7.61 -1.08 -4.70
C GLY A 23 -6.21 -0.48 -4.72
N PHE A 24 -6.15 0.85 -4.68
CA PHE A 24 -4.90 1.60 -4.59
C PHE A 24 -4.51 1.77 -3.12
N TYR A 25 -3.37 1.22 -2.73
CA TYR A 25 -2.79 1.40 -1.41
C TYR A 25 -2.08 2.75 -1.35
N MET A 26 -2.52 3.61 -0.45
CA MET A 26 -1.97 4.94 -0.24
C MET A 26 -1.55 5.07 1.21
N PHE A 27 -0.25 5.27 1.43
CA PHE A 27 0.32 5.53 2.74
C PHE A 27 0.77 6.99 2.81
N GLY A 28 0.61 7.61 3.97
CA GLY A 28 1.17 8.93 4.28
C GLY A 28 0.66 10.07 3.40
N GLY A 29 1.56 10.96 3.00
CA GLY A 29 1.21 12.21 2.30
C GLY A 29 1.35 13.42 3.21
N ARG A 30 0.91 14.59 2.72
CA ARG A 30 1.10 15.89 3.37
C ARG A 30 -0.20 16.68 3.35
N THR A 31 -0.60 17.22 4.50
CA THR A 31 -1.76 18.11 4.59
C THR A 31 -1.49 19.45 3.89
N GLN A 32 -2.54 20.24 3.66
CA GLN A 32 -2.39 21.60 3.13
C GLN A 32 -1.54 22.51 4.03
N PHE A 33 -1.45 22.21 5.33
CA PHE A 33 -0.64 22.95 6.30
C PHE A 33 0.81 22.46 6.38
N GLY A 34 1.11 21.35 5.70
CA GLY A 34 2.46 20.79 5.61
C GLY A 34 2.75 19.62 6.54
N ASP A 35 1.77 19.20 7.35
CA ASP A 35 1.94 18.08 8.27
C ASP A 35 2.00 16.76 7.49
N ALA A 36 2.97 15.92 7.84
CA ALA A 36 3.06 14.58 7.29
C ALA A 36 1.99 13.67 7.89
N LEU A 37 1.48 12.73 7.09
CA LEU A 37 0.48 11.73 7.50
C LEU A 37 1.12 10.34 7.63
N SER A 38 0.50 9.45 8.41
CA SER A 38 0.94 8.05 8.60
C SER A 38 -0.16 7.02 8.33
N ASP A 39 -1.33 7.45 7.87
CA ASP A 39 -2.43 6.52 7.62
C ASP A 39 -2.16 5.68 6.37
N LEU A 40 -2.38 4.36 6.45
CA LEU A 40 -2.58 3.52 5.27
C LEU A 40 -4.06 3.50 4.93
N THR A 41 -4.37 3.74 3.67
CA THR A 41 -5.73 3.74 3.12
C THR A 41 -5.75 2.93 1.83
N VAL A 42 -6.82 2.17 1.60
CA VAL A 42 -7.08 1.49 0.33
C VAL A 42 -8.23 2.21 -0.38
N ILE A 43 -7.96 2.72 -1.57
CA ILE A 43 -8.96 3.34 -2.44
C ILE A 43 -9.46 2.28 -3.41
N GLN A 44 -10.68 1.81 -3.19
CA GLN A 44 -11.33 0.83 -4.04
C GLN A 44 -12.14 1.53 -5.12
N VAL A 45 -12.05 1.03 -6.34
CA VAL A 45 -12.78 1.57 -7.49
C VAL A 45 -13.83 0.56 -7.91
N HIS A 46 -15.09 0.96 -7.87
CA HIS A 46 -16.21 0.13 -8.32
C HIS A 46 -16.95 0.86 -9.42
N GLN A 47 -17.52 0.14 -10.38
CA GLN A 47 -18.47 0.75 -11.31
C GLN A 47 -19.85 0.79 -10.67
N ASP A 48 -20.45 1.98 -10.63
CA ASP A 48 -21.85 2.12 -10.25
C ASP A 48 -22.73 1.49 -11.34
N LYS A 49 -23.56 0.50 -10.96
CA LYS A 49 -24.36 -0.28 -11.92
C LYS A 49 -25.43 0.56 -12.62
N LYS A 50 -25.93 1.63 -12.00
CA LYS A 50 -27.01 2.47 -12.55
C LYS A 50 -26.46 3.54 -13.48
N THR A 51 -25.38 4.20 -13.06
CA THR A 51 -24.81 5.37 -13.76
C THR A 51 -23.64 5.01 -14.65
N ARG A 52 -23.10 3.79 -14.55
CA ARG A 52 -21.90 3.29 -15.25
C ARG A 52 -20.61 4.09 -14.96
N LYS A 53 -20.65 5.02 -13.99
CA LYS A 53 -19.50 5.84 -13.57
C LYS A 53 -18.66 5.12 -12.51
N ALA A 54 -17.41 5.53 -12.38
CA ALA A 54 -16.55 5.10 -11.28
C ALA A 54 -17.08 5.64 -9.95
N LYS A 55 -17.13 4.77 -8.95
CA LYS A 55 -17.48 5.05 -7.56
C LYS A 55 -16.32 4.58 -6.69
N PHE A 56 -15.82 5.51 -5.87
CA PHE A 56 -14.68 5.26 -5.01
C PHE A 56 -15.16 4.91 -3.61
N ARG A 57 -14.53 3.91 -2.99
CA ARG A 57 -14.70 3.58 -1.56
C ARG A 57 -13.35 3.64 -0.88
N ILE A 58 -13.27 4.45 0.17
CA ILE A 58 -12.09 4.58 1.02
C ILE A 58 -12.22 3.57 2.16
N VAL A 59 -11.23 2.69 2.30
CA VAL A 59 -11.18 1.67 3.35
C VAL A 59 -9.90 1.85 4.16
N LYS A 60 -10.01 1.87 5.49
CA LYS A 60 -8.87 1.76 6.39
C LYS A 60 -8.61 0.28 6.69
N PRO A 61 -7.53 -0.33 6.18
CA PRO A 61 -7.22 -1.72 6.46
C PRO A 61 -6.79 -1.90 7.90
N MET A 62 -7.01 -3.10 8.45
CA MET A 62 -6.44 -3.48 9.74
C MET A 62 -4.95 -3.77 9.56
N ILE A 63 -4.11 -3.05 10.30
CA ILE A 63 -2.66 -3.17 10.25
C ILE A 63 -2.16 -3.92 11.49
N LYS A 64 -1.17 -4.80 11.32
CA LYS A 64 -0.48 -5.46 12.43
C LYS A 64 0.96 -4.91 12.59
N GLY A 65 1.41 -4.82 13.84
CA GLY A 65 2.78 -4.46 14.17
C GLY A 65 3.02 -2.95 14.26
N LYS A 66 4.30 -2.56 14.24
CA LYS A 66 4.72 -1.16 14.36
C LYS A 66 4.53 -0.43 13.03
N GLN A 67 3.81 0.69 13.07
CA GLN A 67 3.56 1.50 11.89
C GLN A 67 4.72 2.47 11.62
N PRO A 68 5.00 2.80 10.35
CA PRO A 68 5.97 3.83 10.01
C PRO A 68 5.53 5.20 10.57
N PRO A 69 6.47 6.06 10.97
CA PRO A 69 6.15 7.43 11.35
C PRO A 69 5.59 8.22 10.15
N PRO A 70 4.86 9.32 10.41
CA PRO A 70 4.28 10.13 9.34
C PRO A 70 5.32 10.61 8.33
N ARG A 71 5.01 10.51 7.04
CA ARG A 71 5.94 10.86 5.96
C ARG A 71 5.24 11.12 4.62
N TYR A 72 5.88 11.92 3.78
CA TYR A 72 5.49 12.16 2.39
C TYR A 72 6.71 12.02 1.46
N SER A 73 6.52 12.05 0.13
CA SER A 73 7.63 11.89 -0.83
C SER A 73 8.46 10.60 -0.64
N HIS A 74 7.86 9.55 -0.08
CA HIS A 74 8.45 8.21 0.03
C HIS A 74 8.12 7.38 -1.20
N SER A 75 8.79 6.24 -1.35
CA SER A 75 8.39 5.20 -2.30
C SER A 75 7.55 4.15 -1.58
N SER A 76 6.42 3.77 -2.16
CA SER A 76 5.55 2.70 -1.66
C SER A 76 5.35 1.63 -2.73
N THR A 77 5.38 0.37 -2.32
CA THR A 77 5.19 -0.76 -3.23
C THR A 77 4.43 -1.88 -2.52
N TYR A 78 3.36 -2.35 -3.16
CA TYR A 78 2.62 -3.50 -2.69
C TYR A 78 3.28 -4.79 -3.22
N PHE A 79 3.44 -5.79 -2.35
CA PHE A 79 3.98 -7.10 -2.66
C PHE A 79 2.86 -8.15 -2.51
N PRO A 80 2.20 -8.56 -3.61
CA PRO A 80 1.04 -9.47 -3.55
C PRO A 80 1.35 -10.79 -2.86
N ASN A 81 2.46 -11.45 -3.24
CA ASN A 81 2.88 -12.75 -2.71
C ASN A 81 3.08 -12.77 -1.19
N LEU A 82 3.31 -11.61 -0.58
CA LEU A 82 3.55 -11.46 0.85
C LEU A 82 2.44 -10.69 1.57
N SER A 83 1.40 -10.27 0.82
CA SER A 83 0.29 -9.44 1.28
C SER A 83 0.73 -8.26 2.15
N LEU A 84 1.77 -7.53 1.71
CA LEU A 84 2.35 -6.42 2.46
C LEU A 84 2.61 -5.19 1.58
N VAL A 85 2.67 -4.03 2.22
CA VAL A 85 3.13 -2.78 1.59
C VAL A 85 4.50 -2.43 2.17
N ALA A 86 5.51 -2.34 1.32
CA ALA A 86 6.80 -1.79 1.70
C ALA A 86 6.83 -0.28 1.46
N ILE A 87 7.43 0.43 2.40
CA ILE A 87 7.61 1.89 2.35
C ILE A 87 9.08 2.17 2.59
N PHE A 88 9.71 2.89 1.68
CA PHE A 88 11.12 3.25 1.80
C PHE A 88 11.29 4.77 1.79
N GLY A 89 12.06 5.24 2.78
CA GLY A 89 12.47 6.62 2.95
C GLY A 89 11.32 7.61 3.05
N GLY A 90 11.52 8.81 2.52
CA GLY A 90 10.54 9.89 2.50
C GLY A 90 10.99 11.08 3.32
N ARG A 91 10.03 11.96 3.64
CA ARG A 91 10.27 13.21 4.35
C ARG A 91 9.24 13.48 5.43
N ASN A 92 9.68 14.12 6.50
CA ASN A 92 8.84 14.71 7.53
C ASN A 92 9.46 16.02 8.03
N ASP A 93 9.01 17.15 7.48
CA ASP A 93 9.59 18.46 7.78
C ASP A 93 9.35 18.90 9.25
N SER A 94 8.37 18.30 9.94
CA SER A 94 8.13 18.55 11.36
C SER A 94 9.25 18.00 12.26
N MET A 95 10.15 17.14 11.73
CA MET A 95 11.30 16.59 12.45
C MET A 95 12.57 17.48 12.38
N GLY A 96 12.48 18.68 11.80
CA GLY A 96 13.59 19.62 11.74
C GLY A 96 14.78 19.09 10.92
N THR A 97 15.95 18.97 11.56
CA THR A 97 17.20 18.53 10.90
C THR A 97 17.16 17.08 10.42
N HIS A 98 16.27 16.24 10.95
CA HIS A 98 16.09 14.84 10.56
C HIS A 98 14.87 14.64 9.66
N SER A 99 14.60 15.62 8.78
CA SER A 99 13.41 15.63 7.92
C SER A 99 13.48 14.70 6.71
N ILE A 100 14.64 14.10 6.43
CA ILE A 100 14.81 13.09 5.36
C ILE A 100 14.96 11.72 6.04
N LEU A 101 14.15 10.78 5.58
CA LEU A 101 14.09 9.40 6.09
C LEU A 101 14.72 8.47 5.06
N ASP A 102 15.49 7.50 5.52
CA ASP A 102 16.21 6.49 4.73
C ASP A 102 15.95 5.05 5.23
N ASP A 103 14.84 4.86 5.93
CA ASP A 103 14.45 3.59 6.55
C ASP A 103 13.44 2.79 5.71
N LEU A 104 13.44 1.46 5.90
CA LEU A 104 12.48 0.54 5.31
C LEU A 104 11.43 0.13 6.34
N TRP A 105 10.16 0.27 5.96
CA TRP A 105 9.03 -0.23 6.72
C TRP A 105 8.20 -1.20 5.91
N VAL A 106 7.58 -2.14 6.62
CA VAL A 106 6.70 -3.16 6.06
C VAL A 106 5.39 -3.15 6.84
N ILE A 107 4.29 -2.93 6.13
CA ILE A 107 2.93 -2.95 6.68
C ILE A 107 2.23 -4.24 6.23
N LYS A 108 1.68 -5.00 7.18
CA LYS A 108 0.89 -6.23 6.97
C LYS A 108 -0.53 -6.08 7.52
#